data_AF-A0A922M1H6-F1
#
_entry.id   AF-A0A922M1H6-F1
#
_cell.length_a   1.000
_cell.length_b   1.000
_cell.length_c   1.000
_cell.angle_alpha   90.00
_cell.angle_beta   90.00
_cell.angle_gamma   90.00
#
_symmetry.space_group_name_H-M   'P 1'
#
loop_
_entity.id
_entity.type
_entity.pdbx_description
1 polymer ?
#
loop_
_entity_poly.entity_id
_entity_poly.type
_entity_poly.pdbx_seq_one_letter_code
_entity_poly.pdbx_strand_id
1 'polypeptide(L)'
;MSKVAKSESRVVLVGDGDGDGYCSCSGMRIGDLGGVLLEAAKLTRSWFCQKPGYGLYSSSAIMVLVKTSTGLVGLAVHPNPSHTLTSLYGKILRVLNKMPAHSAYRKYTEIIVTERNNVVRMSRDFTEIEAKINGGQAEELIVQAENELKLARQMLNWKPWESLIEKPPPGQWTWPPVK
;
A
#
# COMPACT_ATOMS: atom_id res chain seq x y z
N MET A 1 -4.09 34.80 -45.69
CA MET A 1 -5.39 34.57 -45.03
C MET A 1 -5.16 33.65 -43.85
N SER A 2 -5.47 34.17 -42.66
CA SER A 2 -5.39 33.46 -41.38
C SER A 2 -6.21 32.17 -41.40
N LYS A 3 -5.78 31.16 -40.63
CA LYS A 3 -6.62 30.54 -39.59
C LYS A 3 -5.81 29.59 -38.70
N VAL A 4 -5.94 29.87 -37.41
CA VAL A 4 -5.49 29.12 -36.24
C VAL A 4 -6.22 27.78 -36.16
N ALA A 5 -5.51 26.70 -35.82
CA ALA A 5 -6.13 25.42 -35.50
C ALA A 5 -6.50 25.36 -34.01
N LYS A 6 -7.78 25.14 -33.72
CA LYS A 6 -8.31 24.83 -32.39
C LYS A 6 -9.36 23.72 -32.51
N SER A 7 -9.10 22.58 -31.86
CA SER A 7 -9.98 21.85 -30.92
C SER A 7 -9.41 20.45 -30.72
N GLU A 8 -8.92 20.12 -29.52
CA GLU A 8 -9.67 19.31 -28.56
C GLU A 8 -10.40 18.10 -29.19
N SER A 9 -9.78 16.93 -29.07
CA SER A 9 -10.43 15.62 -29.14
C SER A 9 -9.48 14.60 -28.52
N ARG A 10 -9.54 14.47 -27.19
CA ARG A 10 -8.87 13.41 -26.43
C ARG A 10 -9.54 12.09 -26.81
N VAL A 11 -8.90 11.31 -27.66
CA VAL A 11 -9.33 9.93 -27.96
C VAL A 11 -9.03 9.09 -26.72
N VAL A 12 -10.08 8.66 -26.02
CA VAL A 12 -10.00 7.70 -24.92
C VAL A 12 -10.43 6.36 -25.47
N LEU A 13 -9.50 5.40 -25.51
CA LEU A 13 -9.83 4.01 -25.78
C LEU A 13 -10.21 3.36 -24.44
N VAL A 14 -11.49 3.03 -24.30
CA VAL A 14 -11.99 2.15 -23.22
C VAL A 14 -11.96 0.74 -23.78
N GLY A 15 -11.12 -0.12 -23.19
CA GLY A 15 -11.13 -1.55 -23.47
C GLY A 15 -12.03 -2.27 -22.46
N ASP A 16 -13.04 -2.96 -22.95
CA ASP A 16 -13.87 -3.88 -22.19
C ASP A 16 -13.12 -5.20 -21.92
N GLY A 17 -13.21 -5.71 -20.70
CA GLY A 17 -13.13 -7.15 -20.42
C GLY A 17 -11.76 -7.77 -20.09
N ASP A 18 -11.68 -8.19 -18.82
CA ASP A 18 -11.16 -9.46 -18.30
C ASP A 18 -9.71 -9.93 -18.58
N GLY A 19 -8.98 -10.15 -17.49
CA GLY A 19 -7.85 -11.09 -17.45
C GLY A 19 -6.50 -10.44 -17.19
N ASP A 20 -5.88 -10.89 -16.09
CA ASP A 20 -4.45 -10.86 -15.78
C ASP A 20 -3.61 -9.68 -16.32
N GLY A 21 -3.37 -8.70 -15.44
CA GLY A 21 -2.52 -7.53 -15.69
C GLY A 21 -1.04 -7.83 -15.89
N TYR A 22 -0.70 -8.55 -16.97
CA TYR A 22 0.66 -8.78 -17.44
C TYR A 22 0.72 -8.68 -18.97
N CYS A 23 1.15 -7.52 -19.50
CA CYS A 23 1.55 -7.43 -20.91
C CYS A 23 2.95 -8.04 -21.05
N SER A 24 3.04 -9.32 -21.45
CA SER A 24 4.29 -9.92 -21.91
C SER A 24 4.42 -9.73 -23.42
N CYS A 25 5.27 -8.79 -23.85
CA CYS A 25 5.71 -8.73 -25.25
C CYS A 25 6.86 -9.73 -25.46
N SER A 26 6.54 -11.03 -25.53
CA SER A 26 7.45 -12.03 -26.07
C SER A 26 6.98 -12.45 -27.46
N GLY A 27 7.66 -11.96 -28.50
CA GLY A 27 7.55 -12.48 -29.86
C GLY A 27 6.99 -11.51 -30.88
N MET A 28 7.80 -10.53 -31.31
CA MET A 28 7.62 -9.92 -32.64
C MET A 28 8.96 -9.97 -33.38
N ARG A 29 9.02 -10.75 -34.46
CA ARG A 29 10.16 -10.75 -35.38
C ARG A 29 10.16 -9.45 -36.18
N ILE A 30 11.31 -8.79 -36.22
CA ILE A 30 11.57 -7.62 -37.05
C ILE A 30 11.68 -8.13 -38.49
N GLY A 31 10.57 -8.14 -39.23
CA GLY A 31 10.54 -8.63 -40.61
C GLY A 31 9.35 -8.16 -41.45
N ASP A 32 8.18 -7.92 -40.86
CA ASP A 32 6.94 -7.76 -41.63
C ASP A 32 6.29 -6.37 -41.63
N LEU A 33 7.04 -5.31 -41.28
CA LEU A 33 6.52 -3.94 -41.34
C LEU A 33 7.28 -3.11 -42.36
N GLY A 34 6.60 -2.83 -43.46
CA GLY A 34 7.09 -2.01 -44.57
C GLY A 34 7.56 -0.63 -44.11
N GLY A 35 8.85 -0.36 -44.34
CA GLY A 35 9.39 0.84 -44.99
C GLY A 35 9.22 2.24 -44.39
N VAL A 36 8.23 2.54 -43.54
CA VAL A 36 7.93 3.95 -43.18
C VAL A 36 7.94 4.23 -41.66
N LEU A 37 8.25 3.23 -40.83
CA LEU A 37 8.23 3.35 -39.36
C LEU A 37 9.59 3.11 -38.70
N LEU A 38 10.69 3.47 -39.37
CA LEU A 38 12.05 3.31 -38.83
C LEU A 38 12.73 4.62 -38.38
N GLU A 39 12.11 5.78 -38.58
CA GLU A 39 12.63 7.05 -38.05
C GLU A 39 11.99 7.46 -36.71
N ALA A 40 10.74 7.10 -36.44
CA ALA A 40 10.12 7.38 -35.14
C ALA A 40 10.72 6.54 -33.99
N ALA A 41 11.24 5.34 -34.29
CA ALA A 41 11.77 4.42 -33.29
C ALA A 41 13.18 4.79 -32.75
N LYS A 42 13.88 5.74 -33.40
CA LYS A 42 15.22 6.18 -32.95
C LYS A 42 15.19 7.33 -31.95
N LEU A 43 14.05 7.99 -31.74
CA LEU A 43 13.96 9.21 -30.92
C LEU A 43 13.25 9.06 -29.57
N THR A 44 12.66 7.91 -29.23
CA THR A 44 12.07 7.71 -27.90
C THR A 44 12.66 6.50 -27.21
N ARG A 45 13.94 6.63 -26.83
CA ARG A 45 14.66 5.70 -25.94
C ARG A 45 14.28 5.90 -24.46
N SER A 46 12.99 6.07 -24.18
CA SER A 46 12.44 6.15 -22.83
C SER A 46 10.94 5.90 -22.88
N TRP A 47 10.57 4.63 -22.97
CA TRP A 47 9.25 4.20 -22.52
C TRP A 47 9.32 4.02 -21.01
N PHE A 48 9.42 5.14 -20.29
CA PHE A 48 9.34 5.16 -18.84
C PHE A 48 7.85 5.16 -18.49
N CYS A 49 7.34 4.01 -18.04
CA CYS A 49 6.00 3.91 -17.50
C CYS A 49 5.99 4.55 -16.10
N GLN A 50 6.01 5.88 -16.06
CA GLN A 50 5.96 6.64 -14.82
C GLN A 50 4.51 6.63 -14.32
N LYS A 51 4.26 6.01 -13.17
CA LYS A 51 2.99 6.16 -12.48
C LYS A 51 2.73 7.67 -12.24
N PRO A 52 1.54 8.20 -12.54
CA PRO A 52 1.22 9.60 -12.26
C PRO A 52 1.32 9.84 -10.74
N GLY A 53 2.11 10.83 -10.31
CA GLY A 53 2.23 11.24 -8.90
C GLY A 53 3.63 11.21 -8.28
N TYR A 54 4.66 10.82 -9.03
CA TYR A 54 6.05 10.78 -8.54
C TYR A 54 6.93 11.81 -9.27
N GLY A 55 7.42 12.81 -8.52
CA GLY A 55 8.37 13.80 -9.01
C GLY A 55 9.83 13.37 -8.77
N LEU A 56 10.72 13.68 -9.71
CA LEU A 56 12.16 13.55 -9.53
C LEU A 56 12.70 14.88 -9.00
N TYR A 57 13.28 14.91 -7.81
CA TYR A 57 13.97 16.08 -7.26
C TYR A 57 15.46 15.79 -7.13
N SER A 58 16.29 16.62 -7.76
CA SER A 58 17.76 16.44 -7.83
C SER A 58 18.47 17.45 -6.95
N SER A 59 19.16 16.96 -5.92
CA SER A 59 20.24 17.70 -5.25
C SER A 59 21.26 16.67 -4.76
N SER A 60 22.23 16.34 -5.62
CA SER A 60 23.39 15.46 -5.39
C SER A 60 23.12 13.98 -4.99
N ALA A 61 23.38 13.10 -5.97
CA ALA A 61 23.76 11.68 -5.88
C ALA A 61 22.84 10.63 -5.20
N ILE A 62 21.62 10.94 -4.77
CA ILE A 62 20.62 9.90 -4.44
C ILE A 62 19.28 10.27 -5.08
N MET A 63 18.82 9.48 -6.06
CA MET A 63 17.47 9.60 -6.59
C MET A 63 16.48 9.06 -5.55
N VAL A 64 15.97 9.92 -4.67
CA VAL A 64 14.85 9.58 -3.80
C VAL A 64 13.57 9.75 -4.59
N LEU A 65 12.83 8.66 -4.80
CA LEU A 65 11.50 8.71 -5.34
C LEU A 65 10.59 9.40 -4.30
N VAL A 66 10.21 10.66 -4.52
CA VAL A 66 9.32 11.38 -3.61
C VAL A 66 7.91 11.39 -4.19
N LYS A 67 6.93 10.94 -3.40
CA LYS A 67 5.51 11.09 -3.76
C LYS A 67 5.15 12.58 -3.74
N THR A 68 4.51 13.06 -4.80
CA THR A 68 4.02 14.44 -4.87
C THR A 68 2.75 14.62 -4.03
N SER A 69 1.87 13.61 -4.03
CA SER A 69 0.64 13.59 -3.25
C SER A 69 0.18 12.15 -3.03
N THR A 70 -0.50 11.87 -1.92
CA THR A 70 -1.16 10.58 -1.65
C THR A 70 -2.48 10.42 -2.41
N GLY A 71 -3.08 11.51 -2.91
CA GLY A 71 -4.39 11.48 -3.55
C GLY A 71 -5.57 11.27 -2.59
N LEU A 72 -5.31 11.24 -1.27
CA LEU A 72 -6.31 11.13 -0.22
C LEU A 72 -6.39 12.44 0.56
N VAL A 73 -7.61 12.94 0.80
CA VAL A 73 -7.82 14.17 1.56
C VAL A 73 -7.45 13.93 3.03
N GLY A 74 -6.69 14.85 3.62
CA GLY A 74 -6.30 14.78 5.02
C GLY A 74 -5.12 13.84 5.32
N LEU A 75 -4.55 13.17 4.31
CA LEU A 75 -3.36 12.32 4.47
C LEU A 75 -2.15 12.94 3.75
N ALA A 76 -1.31 13.66 4.50
CA ALA A 76 -0.11 14.27 3.96
C ALA A 76 0.96 13.20 3.61
N VAL A 77 1.75 13.47 2.57
CA VAL A 77 2.90 12.62 2.20
C VAL A 77 3.94 12.65 3.31
N HIS A 78 4.44 11.48 3.69
CA HIS A 78 5.44 11.36 4.73
C HIS A 78 6.85 11.29 4.10
N PRO A 79 7.84 12.08 4.58
CA PRO A 79 9.16 12.15 3.95
C PRO A 79 9.97 10.85 4.07
N ASN A 80 9.88 10.16 5.21
CA ASN A 80 10.63 8.92 5.49
C ASN A 80 9.74 7.83 6.12
N PRO A 81 8.84 7.19 5.35
CA PRO A 81 7.85 6.27 5.92
C PRO A 81 8.47 5.01 6.54
N SER A 82 9.51 4.45 5.93
CA SER A 82 10.16 3.20 6.40
C SER A 82 10.72 3.34 7.82
N HIS A 83 11.42 4.44 8.11
CA HIS A 83 11.99 4.71 9.43
C HIS A 83 10.89 4.85 10.51
N THR A 84 9.82 5.58 10.21
CA THR A 84 8.68 5.75 11.12
C THR A 84 7.99 4.40 11.40
N LEU A 85 7.77 3.59 10.37
CA LEU A 85 7.17 2.25 10.50
C LEU A 85 8.02 1.32 11.38
N THR A 86 9.35 1.26 11.17
CA THR A 86 10.24 0.46 12.03
C THR A 86 10.16 0.90 13.49
N SER A 87 10.11 2.21 13.75
CA SER A 87 9.94 2.74 15.11
C SER A 87 8.61 2.34 15.73
N LEU A 88 7.51 2.45 14.98
CA LEU A 88 6.16 2.12 15.44
C LEU A 88 6.00 0.62 15.73
N TYR A 89 6.44 -0.25 14.81
CA TYR A 89 6.40 -1.70 15.04
C TYR A 89 7.26 -2.11 16.23
N GLY A 90 8.45 -1.52 16.39
CA GLY A 90 9.28 -1.73 17.58
C GLY A 90 8.59 -1.31 18.89
N LYS A 91 7.82 -0.21 18.88
CA LYS A 91 7.02 0.23 20.03
C LYS A 91 5.86 -0.74 20.31
N ILE A 92 5.16 -1.22 19.29
CA ILE A 92 4.05 -2.17 19.44
C ILE A 92 4.55 -3.47 20.08
N LEU A 93 5.64 -4.05 19.58
CA LEU A 93 6.23 -5.27 20.14
C LEU A 93 6.61 -5.10 21.63
N ARG A 94 7.13 -3.94 22.04
CA ARG A 94 7.41 -3.63 23.45
C ARG A 94 6.15 -3.56 24.32
N VAL A 95 5.03 -3.09 23.77
CA VAL A 95 3.73 -3.07 24.47
C VAL A 95 3.17 -4.48 24.58
N LEU A 96 3.21 -5.26 23.51
CA LEU A 96 2.74 -6.65 23.48
C LEU A 96 3.48 -7.54 24.47
N ASN A 97 4.78 -7.31 24.69
CA ASN A 97 5.57 -8.01 25.70
C ASN A 97 5.04 -7.86 27.14
N LYS A 98 4.22 -6.84 27.43
CA LYS A 98 3.59 -6.63 28.74
C LYS A 98 2.32 -7.48 28.94
N MET A 99 1.77 -8.04 27.85
CA MET A 99 0.58 -8.90 27.89
C MET A 99 0.99 -10.36 28.11
N PRO A 100 0.12 -11.24 28.63
CA PRO A 100 0.44 -12.65 28.79
C PRO A 100 0.56 -13.37 27.44
N ALA A 101 1.49 -14.33 27.32
CA ALA A 101 1.81 -15.06 26.09
C ALA A 101 0.65 -15.92 25.54
N HIS A 102 -0.27 -16.36 26.41
CA HIS A 102 -1.43 -17.14 26.02
C HIS A 102 -2.58 -16.28 25.46
N SER A 103 -2.49 -14.95 25.56
CA SER A 103 -3.55 -14.08 25.03
C SER A 103 -3.60 -14.20 23.50
N ALA A 104 -4.79 -14.50 22.97
CA ALA A 104 -4.99 -14.66 21.54
C ALA A 104 -4.59 -13.39 20.77
N TYR A 105 -4.95 -12.23 21.29
CA TYR A 105 -4.59 -10.94 20.71
C TYR A 105 -3.08 -10.78 20.55
N ARG A 106 -2.28 -11.04 21.61
CA ARG A 106 -0.82 -10.96 21.54
C ARG A 106 -0.25 -11.89 20.48
N LYS A 107 -0.67 -13.16 20.46
CA LYS A 107 -0.15 -14.17 19.52
C LYS A 107 -0.33 -13.73 18.07
N TYR A 108 -1.54 -13.28 17.69
CA TYR A 108 -1.82 -12.92 16.31
C TYR A 108 -1.20 -11.57 15.91
N THR A 109 -1.23 -10.58 16.81
CA THR A 109 -0.63 -9.27 16.53
C THR A 109 0.89 -9.35 16.42
N GLU A 110 1.55 -10.16 17.24
CA GLU A 110 3.00 -10.40 17.11
C GLU A 110 3.36 -10.98 15.74
N ILE A 111 2.60 -11.97 15.24
CA ILE A 111 2.83 -12.55 13.91
C ILE A 111 2.72 -11.47 12.83
N ILE A 112 1.62 -10.71 12.82
CA ILE A 112 1.37 -9.68 11.80
C ILE A 112 2.43 -8.58 11.85
N VAL A 113 2.77 -8.10 13.06
CA VAL A 113 3.73 -7.01 13.23
C VAL A 113 5.14 -7.45 12.89
N THR A 114 5.54 -8.67 13.26
CA THR A 114 6.87 -9.19 12.92
C THR A 114 7.03 -9.42 11.42
N GLU A 115 6.01 -10.00 10.76
CA GLU A 115 5.99 -10.17 9.31
C GLU A 115 6.11 -8.83 8.58
N ARG A 116 5.26 -7.85 8.92
CA ARG A 116 5.30 -6.51 8.32
C ARG A 116 6.62 -5.80 8.59
N ASN A 117 7.15 -5.89 9.81
CA ASN A 117 8.44 -5.30 10.16
C ASN A 117 9.60 -5.95 9.39
N ASN A 118 9.54 -7.27 9.14
CA ASN A 118 10.54 -7.95 8.33
C ASN A 118 10.50 -7.44 6.87
N VAL A 119 9.31 -7.27 6.30
CA VAL A 119 9.16 -6.68 4.96
C VAL A 119 9.76 -5.28 4.90
N VAL A 120 9.46 -4.42 5.88
CA VAL A 120 10.01 -3.06 5.95
C VAL A 120 11.54 -3.05 6.09
N ARG A 121 12.12 -4.02 6.81
CA ARG A 121 13.58 -4.13 6.96
C ARG A 121 14.28 -4.69 5.72
N MET A 122 13.62 -5.55 4.97
CA MET A 122 14.19 -6.20 3.78
C MET A 122 14.13 -5.30 2.54
N SER A 123 13.07 -4.50 2.41
CA SER A 123 12.89 -3.60 1.27
C SER A 123 13.59 -2.26 1.49
N ARG A 124 14.22 -1.75 0.42
CA ARG A 124 14.89 -0.45 0.41
C ARG A 124 13.94 0.67 -0.02
N ASP A 125 12.99 0.34 -0.90
CA ASP A 125 12.04 1.27 -1.49
C ASP A 125 10.63 1.07 -0.93
N PHE A 126 9.90 2.17 -0.71
CA PHE A 126 8.55 2.12 -0.16
C PHE A 126 7.52 1.53 -1.13
N THR A 127 7.76 1.59 -2.45
CA THR A 127 6.88 0.97 -3.46
C THR A 127 6.89 -0.56 -3.35
N GLU A 128 8.03 -1.16 -3.05
CA GLU A 128 8.11 -2.60 -2.76
C GLU A 128 7.41 -2.96 -1.46
N ILE A 129 7.52 -2.10 -0.44
CA ILE A 129 6.84 -2.29 0.85
C ILE A 129 5.32 -2.32 0.63
N GLU A 130 4.79 -1.39 -0.15
CA GLU A 130 3.37 -1.33 -0.50
C GLU A 130 2.91 -2.59 -1.26
N ALA A 131 3.69 -3.02 -2.25
CA ALA A 131 3.36 -4.21 -3.04
C ALA A 131 3.39 -5.50 -2.19
N LYS A 132 4.37 -5.66 -1.30
CA LYS A 132 4.51 -6.85 -0.46
C LYS A 132 3.48 -6.93 0.66
N ILE A 133 3.18 -5.80 1.31
CA ILE A 133 2.21 -5.76 2.42
C ILE A 133 0.78 -5.75 1.89
N ASN A 134 0.54 -5.20 0.69
CA ASN A 134 -0.77 -5.09 0.05
C ASN A 134 -1.86 -4.51 0.99
N GLY A 135 -1.52 -3.40 1.65
CA GLY A 135 -2.35 -2.79 2.70
C GLY A 135 -2.65 -1.31 2.47
N GLY A 136 -2.57 -0.85 1.23
CA GLY A 136 -2.68 0.57 0.85
C GLY A 136 -1.33 1.26 0.72
N GLN A 137 -1.33 2.59 0.82
CA GLN A 137 -0.11 3.40 0.76
C GLN A 137 0.69 3.35 2.07
N ALA A 138 1.99 3.62 2.00
CA ALA A 138 2.87 3.64 3.16
C ALA A 138 2.37 4.59 4.28
N GLU A 139 1.77 5.72 3.91
CA GLU A 139 1.17 6.68 4.84
C GLU A 139 -0.04 6.09 5.59
N GLU A 140 -0.87 5.31 4.92
CA GLU A 140 -2.00 4.62 5.55
C GLU A 140 -1.50 3.54 6.53
N LEU A 141 -0.42 2.84 6.17
CA LEU A 141 0.22 1.87 7.06
C LEU A 141 0.77 2.50 8.35
N ILE A 142 1.27 3.74 8.26
CA ILE A 142 1.71 4.50 9.45
C ILE A 142 0.51 4.77 10.36
N VAL A 143 -0.59 5.28 9.81
CA VAL A 143 -1.82 5.55 10.57
C VAL A 143 -2.37 4.27 11.20
N GLN A 144 -2.38 3.16 10.47
CA GLN A 144 -2.76 1.85 11.00
C GLN A 144 -1.87 1.44 12.17
N ALA A 145 -0.54 1.57 12.04
CA ALA A 145 0.40 1.23 13.11
C ALA A 145 0.25 2.14 14.35
N GLU A 146 -0.07 3.43 14.16
CA GLU A 146 -0.36 4.33 15.28
C GLU A 146 -1.65 3.96 16.00
N ASN A 147 -2.69 3.61 15.25
CA ASN A 147 -3.97 3.16 15.82
C ASN A 147 -3.79 1.82 16.55
N GLU A 148 -3.02 0.90 16.00
CA GLU A 148 -2.68 -0.36 16.65
C GLU A 148 -1.89 -0.14 17.93
N LEU A 149 -0.93 0.81 17.95
CA LEU A 149 -0.20 1.16 19.16
C LEU A 149 -1.12 1.75 20.24
N LYS A 150 -2.09 2.59 19.85
CA LYS A 150 -3.10 3.14 20.77
C LYS A 150 -4.00 2.02 21.31
N LEU A 151 -4.48 1.13 20.44
CA LEU A 151 -5.30 -0.02 20.81
C LEU A 151 -4.55 -0.95 21.77
N ALA A 152 -3.31 -1.32 21.45
CA ALA A 152 -2.49 -2.20 22.29
C ALA A 152 -2.28 -1.62 23.70
N ARG A 153 -2.16 -0.29 23.83
CA ARG A 153 -2.11 0.38 25.15
C ARG A 153 -3.43 0.29 25.90
N GLN A 154 -4.57 0.41 25.22
CA GLN A 154 -5.90 0.27 25.83
C GLN A 154 -6.18 -1.19 26.22
N MET A 155 -5.73 -2.16 25.42
CA MET A 155 -5.86 -3.59 25.71
C MET A 155 -5.20 -3.98 27.05
N LEU A 156 -4.14 -3.29 27.46
CA LEU A 156 -3.53 -3.48 28.78
C LEU A 156 -4.48 -3.10 29.93
N ASN A 157 -5.33 -2.09 29.71
CA ASN A 157 -6.31 -1.65 30.70
C ASN A 157 -7.55 -2.56 30.69
N TRP A 158 -8.02 -2.97 29.51
CA TRP A 158 -9.24 -3.77 29.35
C TRP A 158 -9.07 -5.25 29.67
N LYS A 159 -7.87 -5.80 29.50
CA LYS A 159 -7.53 -7.22 29.76
C LYS A 159 -8.54 -8.24 29.21
N PRO A 160 -8.86 -8.19 27.90
CA PRO A 160 -9.91 -9.03 27.31
C PRO A 160 -9.56 -10.52 27.21
N TRP A 161 -8.33 -10.91 27.60
CA TRP A 161 -7.94 -12.31 27.73
C TRP A 161 -8.46 -12.97 29.03
N GLU A 162 -9.05 -12.19 29.93
CA GLU A 162 -9.75 -12.72 31.09
C GLU A 162 -11.06 -13.41 30.66
N SER A 163 -11.60 -14.27 31.54
CA SER A 163 -12.84 -14.98 31.25
C SER A 163 -14.03 -14.02 31.18
N LEU A 164 -15.07 -14.44 30.48
CA LEU A 164 -16.30 -13.66 30.34
C LEU A 164 -16.86 -13.28 31.72
N ILE A 165 -17.15 -11.98 31.91
CA ILE A 165 -17.64 -11.43 33.18
C ILE A 165 -19.02 -12.02 33.52
N GLU A 166 -19.91 -12.11 32.52
CA GLU A 166 -21.27 -12.61 32.70
C GLU A 166 -21.65 -13.55 31.56
N LYS A 167 -22.16 -14.74 31.91
CA LYS A 167 -22.69 -15.66 30.91
C LYS A 167 -24.04 -15.15 30.40
N PRO A 168 -24.34 -15.29 29.10
CA PRO A 168 -25.61 -14.84 28.58
C PRO A 168 -26.79 -15.60 29.23
N PRO A 169 -27.93 -14.92 29.47
CA PRO A 169 -29.16 -15.57 29.90
C PRO A 169 -29.59 -16.67 28.91
N PRO A 170 -30.26 -17.73 29.38
CA PRO A 170 -30.78 -18.76 28.49
C PRO A 170 -31.78 -18.15 27.50
N GLY A 171 -31.62 -18.40 26.21
CA GLY A 171 -32.48 -17.87 25.16
C GLY A 171 -32.07 -16.50 24.57
N GLN A 172 -31.08 -15.80 25.15
CA GLN A 172 -30.64 -14.46 24.69
C GLN A 172 -30.24 -14.44 23.21
N TRP A 173 -29.58 -15.49 22.74
CA TRP A 173 -29.07 -15.60 21.36
C TRP A 173 -29.88 -16.59 20.50
N THR A 174 -31.07 -17.00 20.96
CA THR A 174 -31.93 -17.89 20.19
C THR A 174 -32.70 -17.07 19.16
N TRP A 175 -32.48 -17.36 17.89
CA TRP A 175 -33.21 -16.76 16.78
C TRP A 175 -33.74 -17.86 15.84
N PRO A 176 -35.03 -17.82 15.44
CA PRO A 176 -36.07 -16.83 15.76
C PRO A 176 -36.56 -16.88 17.22
N PRO A 177 -37.22 -15.80 17.73
CA PRO A 177 -37.78 -15.79 19.07
C PRO A 177 -38.88 -16.85 19.20
N VAL A 178 -38.93 -17.54 20.34
CA VAL A 178 -40.04 -18.45 20.67
C VAL A 178 -41.35 -17.65 20.70
N LYS A 179 -42.37 -18.15 20.02
CA LYS A 179 -43.71 -17.54 19.96
C LYS A 179 -44.46 -17.69 21.28
#